data_AF-I3Y5J4-F1
#
_entry.id   AF-I3Y5J4-F1
#
_cell.length_a   1.000
_cell.length_b   1.000
_cell.length_c   1.000
_cell.angle_alpha   90.00
_cell.angle_beta   90.00
_cell.angle_gamma   90.00
#
_symmetry.space_group_name_H-M   'P 1'
#
loop_
_entity.id
_entity.type
_entity.pdbx_description
1 polymer ?
#
loop_
_entity_poly.entity_id
_entity_poly.type
_entity_poly.pdbx_seq_one_letter_code
_entity_poly.pdbx_strand_id
1 'polypeptide(L)'
;MIHAPLRHPPDTQRGMTLLELLVTVAILAAVAGIGALNLTGVIEDNKEQLARVEMQEIAKAIRQFKQDTGYYPKQGPFGLALTVGSTTYSGGVNESTIPDHASRTPAENAAWFYSPANFWQLFECPIITNPLPPPAPQWPVWLGCTGSEEQSWDASRGRGWRGPYLRRDSQSLVDLSDDLKTNGIGSPIEDGGTAKLVAEAIGIADPFGDTDPVKADPNFDVFHKFDDGSKYDRWLLDWRSTHNAYPREVAINKKINGYYLGRIGGPYFVFDLAETPAGLRPRLVSMGQNGRYGGVNGVDPCERGNSGDEGNDPDDDHDDIVLCLE
;
A
#
# COMPACT_ATOMS: atom_id res chain seq x y z
N MET A 1 84.79 3.10 -7.46
CA MET A 1 83.87 3.75 -6.50
C MET A 1 82.66 2.85 -6.34
N ILE A 2 82.49 2.23 -5.17
CA ILE A 2 81.36 1.35 -4.86
C ILE A 2 80.67 1.99 -3.63
N HIS A 3 79.43 2.44 -3.78
CA HIS A 3 78.63 2.96 -2.67
C HIS A 3 78.02 1.80 -1.88
N ALA A 4 78.24 1.79 -0.56
CA ALA A 4 77.62 0.86 0.36
C ALA A 4 76.21 1.35 0.75
N PRO A 5 75.19 0.47 0.85
CA PRO A 5 73.86 0.86 1.28
C PRO A 5 73.79 1.00 2.81
N LEU A 6 73.14 2.07 3.27
CA LEU A 6 72.83 2.31 4.69
C LEU A 6 71.72 1.34 5.14
N ARG A 7 72.02 0.45 6.10
CA ARG A 7 71.04 -0.42 6.76
C ARG A 7 70.27 0.37 7.82
N HIS A 8 68.94 0.43 7.69
CA HIS A 8 68.07 0.89 8.78
C HIS A 8 68.05 -0.16 9.91
N PRO A 9 68.10 0.26 11.18
CA PRO A 9 67.94 -0.65 12.31
C PRO A 9 66.51 -1.22 12.31
N PRO A 10 66.33 -2.49 12.72
CA PRO A 10 65.01 -3.08 12.85
C PRO A 10 64.25 -2.42 14.00
N ASP A 11 63.06 -1.90 13.72
CA ASP A 11 62.13 -1.43 14.75
C ASP A 11 61.78 -2.60 15.67
N THR A 12 62.10 -2.46 16.95
CA THR A 12 61.67 -3.39 17.99
C THR A 12 60.16 -3.36 18.09
N GLN A 13 59.49 -4.37 17.53
CA GLN A 13 58.07 -4.62 17.73
C GLN A 13 57.83 -4.95 19.22
N ARG A 14 57.32 -3.97 19.97
CA ARG A 14 56.77 -4.20 21.31
C ARG A 14 55.41 -4.87 21.15
N GLY A 15 55.28 -6.10 21.64
CA GLY A 15 53.99 -6.80 21.71
C GLY A 15 53.06 -6.12 22.72
N MET A 16 51.77 -6.02 22.39
CA MET A 16 50.76 -5.46 23.29
C MET A 16 50.67 -6.30 24.58
N THR A 17 50.51 -5.63 25.71
CA THR A 17 50.38 -6.30 27.00
C THR A 17 48.95 -6.85 27.19
N LEU A 18 48.79 -7.91 27.99
CA LEU A 18 47.46 -8.46 28.31
C LEU A 18 46.53 -7.40 28.94
N LEU A 19 47.09 -6.50 29.74
CA LEU A 19 46.34 -5.40 30.36
C LEU A 19 45.81 -4.43 29.30
N GLU A 20 46.62 -4.10 28.31
CA GLU A 20 46.27 -3.17 27.23
C GLU A 20 45.17 -3.74 26.33
N LEU A 21 45.24 -5.05 26.02
CA LEU A 21 44.17 -5.75 25.32
C LEU A 21 42.87 -5.73 26.14
N LEU A 22 42.94 -5.99 27.45
CA LEU A 22 41.76 -6.02 28.33
C LEU A 22 41.10 -4.65 28.44
N VAL A 23 41.87 -3.59 28.63
CA VAL A 23 41.37 -2.21 28.67
C VAL A 23 40.73 -1.83 27.33
N THR A 24 41.37 -2.20 26.21
CA THR A 24 40.84 -1.90 24.87
C THR A 24 39.49 -2.58 24.65
N VAL A 25 39.38 -3.89 24.95
CA VAL A 25 38.11 -4.62 24.80
C VAL A 25 37.04 -4.08 25.75
N ALA A 26 37.40 -3.67 26.97
CA ALA A 26 36.47 -3.04 27.90
C ALA A 26 35.95 -1.68 27.38
N ILE A 27 36.82 -0.85 26.80
CA ILE A 27 36.43 0.42 26.19
C ILE A 27 35.56 0.18 24.96
N LEU A 28 35.94 -0.76 24.09
CA LEU A 28 35.15 -1.12 22.90
C LEU A 28 33.77 -1.66 23.27
N ALA A 29 33.67 -2.51 24.30
CA ALA A 29 32.39 -3.01 24.80
C ALA A 29 31.51 -1.89 25.37
N ALA A 30 32.10 -0.95 26.12
CA ALA A 30 31.37 0.21 26.66
C ALA A 30 30.87 1.14 25.54
N VAL A 31 31.73 1.46 24.56
CA VAL A 31 31.36 2.31 23.42
C VAL A 31 30.32 1.62 22.53
N ALA A 32 30.47 0.32 22.26
CA ALA A 32 29.48 -0.45 21.50
C ALA A 32 28.13 -0.52 22.23
N GLY A 33 28.13 -0.67 23.56
CA GLY A 33 26.91 -0.66 24.37
C GLY A 33 26.17 0.67 24.31
N ILE A 34 26.88 1.80 24.38
CA ILE A 34 26.28 3.14 24.24
C ILE A 34 25.79 3.38 22.80
N GLY A 35 26.56 2.93 21.80
CA GLY A 35 26.18 3.06 20.39
C GLY A 35 24.93 2.26 20.03
N ALA A 36 24.75 1.07 20.60
CA ALA A 36 23.60 0.21 20.35
C ALA A 36 22.27 0.85 20.79
N LEU A 37 22.25 1.62 21.88
CA LEU A 37 21.03 2.26 22.39
C LEU A 37 20.59 3.50 21.60
N ASN A 38 21.51 4.16 20.89
CA ASN A 38 21.20 5.38 20.14
C ASN A 38 20.82 5.12 18.67
N LEU A 39 21.07 3.92 18.15
CA LEU A 39 20.84 3.61 16.74
C LEU A 39 19.37 3.31 16.41
N THR A 40 18.61 2.75 17.36
CA THR A 40 17.24 2.29 17.13
C THR A 40 16.28 3.46 16.84
N GLY A 41 16.30 4.52 17.64
CA GLY A 41 15.43 5.70 17.43
C GLY A 41 15.72 6.47 16.14
N VAL A 42 16.99 6.53 15.71
CA VAL A 42 17.37 7.21 14.45
C VAL A 42 16.82 6.47 13.22
N ILE A 43 16.68 5.15 13.29
CA ILE A 43 16.14 4.35 12.18
C ILE A 43 14.63 4.57 12.05
N GLU A 44 13.92 4.73 13.17
CA GLU A 44 12.47 4.94 13.22
C GLU A 44 12.07 6.31 12.66
N ASP A 45 12.75 7.38 13.11
CA ASP A 45 12.56 8.75 12.57
C ASP A 45 12.77 8.80 11.04
N ASN A 46 13.74 8.03 10.53
CA ASN A 46 14.02 7.95 9.10
C ASN A 46 12.89 7.27 8.32
N LYS A 47 12.22 6.26 8.90
CA LYS A 47 11.08 5.58 8.27
C LYS A 47 9.88 6.52 8.17
N GLU A 48 9.58 7.29 9.23
CA GLU A 48 8.48 8.27 9.20
C GLU A 48 8.73 9.36 8.15
N GLN A 49 9.94 9.90 8.08
CA GLN A 49 10.31 10.87 7.04
C GLN A 49 10.18 10.27 5.64
N LEU A 50 10.65 9.04 5.44
CA LEU A 50 10.50 8.34 4.17
C LEU A 50 9.02 8.15 3.81
N ALA A 51 8.19 7.74 4.77
CA ALA A 51 6.76 7.56 4.57
C ALA A 51 6.10 8.88 4.14
N ARG A 52 6.42 9.99 4.80
CA ARG A 52 5.92 11.31 4.40
C ARG A 52 6.35 11.70 2.98
N VAL A 53 7.57 11.38 2.57
CA VAL A 53 8.06 11.63 1.20
C VAL A 53 7.29 10.79 0.18
N GLU A 54 7.12 9.50 0.43
CA GLU A 54 6.35 8.59 -0.43
C GLU A 54 4.88 9.03 -0.54
N MET A 55 4.28 9.44 0.59
CA MET A 55 2.94 10.00 0.63
C MET A 55 2.80 11.27 -0.23
N GLN A 56 3.80 12.15 -0.25
CA GLN A 56 3.78 13.33 -1.11
C GLN A 56 3.86 12.98 -2.60
N GLU A 57 4.62 11.96 -2.98
CA GLU A 57 4.67 11.47 -4.36
C GLU A 57 3.34 10.83 -4.79
N ILE A 58 2.71 10.04 -3.92
CA ILE A 58 1.37 9.49 -4.16
C ILE A 58 0.33 10.61 -4.27
N ALA A 59 0.36 11.58 -3.34
CA ALA A 59 -0.52 12.74 -3.37
C ALA A 59 -0.38 13.55 -4.66
N LYS A 60 0.86 13.76 -5.12
CA LYS A 60 1.15 14.42 -6.39
C LYS A 60 0.58 13.64 -7.58
N ALA A 61 0.71 12.31 -7.60
CA ALA A 61 0.12 11.47 -8.64
C ALA A 61 -1.41 11.57 -8.67
N ILE A 62 -2.06 11.57 -7.50
CA ILE A 62 -3.52 11.74 -7.39
C ILE A 62 -3.96 13.14 -7.87
N ARG A 63 -3.23 14.19 -7.47
CA ARG A 63 -3.51 15.57 -7.92
C ARG A 63 -3.31 15.71 -9.43
N GLN A 64 -2.26 15.12 -9.99
CA GLN A 64 -2.01 15.14 -11.44
C GLN A 64 -3.12 14.39 -12.19
N PHE A 65 -3.55 13.23 -11.68
CA PHE A 65 -4.70 12.50 -12.23
C PHE A 65 -5.96 13.39 -12.24
N LYS A 66 -6.25 14.09 -11.13
CA LYS A 66 -7.38 15.02 -11.06
C LYS A 66 -7.22 16.22 -11.99
N GLN A 67 -6.02 16.76 -12.14
CA GLN A 67 -5.76 17.86 -13.05
C GLN A 67 -6.00 17.45 -14.52
N ASP A 68 -5.49 16.29 -14.91
CA ASP A 68 -5.56 15.80 -16.29
C ASP A 68 -6.96 15.29 -16.64
N THR A 69 -7.66 14.65 -15.71
CA THR A 69 -8.96 14.04 -16.00
C THR A 69 -10.14 14.88 -15.53
N GLY A 70 -9.94 15.77 -14.57
CA GLY A 70 -10.95 16.54 -13.84
C GLY A 70 -11.66 15.79 -12.72
N TYR A 71 -11.30 14.54 -12.46
CA TYR A 71 -11.91 13.70 -11.42
C TYR A 71 -10.83 13.10 -10.54
N TYR A 72 -11.10 12.90 -9.26
CA TYR A 72 -10.27 11.99 -8.48
C TYR A 72 -10.42 10.55 -9.01
N PRO A 73 -9.43 9.67 -8.76
CA PRO A 73 -9.59 8.24 -9.01
C PRO A 73 -10.88 7.71 -8.36
N LYS A 74 -11.50 6.72 -9.02
CA LYS A 74 -12.73 6.03 -8.59
C LYS A 74 -13.99 6.90 -8.57
N GLN A 75 -13.92 8.15 -9.03
CA GLN A 75 -15.04 9.10 -9.06
C GLN A 75 -15.55 9.37 -10.48
N GLY A 76 -16.84 9.71 -10.58
CA GLY A 76 -17.48 10.09 -11.85
C GLY A 76 -17.26 9.03 -12.95
N PRO A 77 -16.78 9.40 -14.16
CA PRO A 77 -16.44 8.46 -15.22
C PRO A 77 -15.45 7.37 -14.76
N PHE A 78 -14.59 7.67 -13.80
CA PHE A 78 -13.57 6.75 -13.30
C PHE A 78 -14.07 5.87 -12.17
N GLY A 79 -15.34 5.94 -11.77
CA GLY A 79 -15.96 4.90 -10.92
C GLY A 79 -16.28 3.63 -11.72
N LEU A 80 -16.53 2.51 -11.03
CA LEU A 80 -16.93 1.25 -11.65
C LEU A 80 -18.36 1.34 -12.22
N ALA A 81 -18.57 0.83 -13.43
CA ALA A 81 -19.89 0.67 -14.02
C ALA A 81 -20.37 -0.77 -13.79
N LEU A 82 -21.13 -1.00 -12.71
CA LEU A 82 -21.51 -2.35 -12.28
C LEU A 82 -22.80 -2.36 -11.45
N THR A 83 -23.59 -3.43 -11.57
CA THR A 83 -24.74 -3.70 -10.70
C THR A 83 -24.47 -4.94 -9.87
N VAL A 84 -24.53 -4.81 -8.54
CA VAL A 84 -24.33 -5.89 -7.57
C VAL A 84 -25.56 -5.97 -6.68
N GLY A 85 -26.37 -7.03 -6.82
CA GLY A 85 -27.64 -7.14 -6.10
C GLY A 85 -28.56 -5.95 -6.40
N SER A 86 -28.93 -5.19 -5.36
CA SER A 86 -29.72 -3.95 -5.49
C SER A 86 -28.88 -2.68 -5.61
N THR A 87 -27.56 -2.77 -5.49
CA THR A 87 -26.64 -1.62 -5.58
C THR A 87 -26.18 -1.44 -7.02
N THR A 88 -26.32 -0.22 -7.55
CA THR A 88 -25.81 0.14 -8.88
C THR A 88 -24.74 1.21 -8.76
N TYR A 89 -23.52 0.86 -9.15
CA TYR A 89 -22.40 1.77 -9.30
C TYR A 89 -22.53 2.46 -10.66
N SER A 90 -22.75 3.78 -10.64
CA SER A 90 -23.04 4.59 -11.84
C SER A 90 -21.77 5.18 -12.47
N GLY A 91 -20.63 4.51 -12.33
CA GLY A 91 -19.38 4.93 -12.93
C GLY A 91 -19.31 4.70 -14.44
N GLY A 92 -18.12 4.85 -15.02
CA GLY A 92 -17.85 4.59 -16.43
C GLY A 92 -16.81 3.51 -16.69
N VAL A 93 -16.06 3.06 -15.68
CA VAL A 93 -15.05 2.01 -15.86
C VAL A 93 -15.73 0.68 -16.15
N ASN A 94 -15.34 0.06 -17.27
CA ASN A 94 -15.86 -1.23 -17.68
C ASN A 94 -15.29 -2.36 -16.81
N GLU A 95 -16.14 -3.22 -16.25
CA GLU A 95 -15.74 -4.38 -15.44
C GLU A 95 -14.74 -5.31 -16.16
N SER A 96 -14.79 -5.41 -17.49
CA SER A 96 -13.82 -6.21 -18.27
C SER A 96 -12.37 -5.70 -18.23
N THR A 97 -12.13 -4.49 -17.71
CA THR A 97 -10.78 -3.96 -17.49
C THR A 97 -10.20 -4.28 -16.13
N ILE A 98 -11.03 -4.83 -15.23
CA ILE A 98 -10.58 -5.28 -13.93
C ILE A 98 -9.68 -6.51 -14.14
N PRO A 99 -8.48 -6.56 -13.55
CA PRO A 99 -7.58 -7.69 -13.72
C PRO A 99 -8.20 -9.00 -13.22
N ASP A 100 -7.92 -10.12 -13.91
CA ASP A 100 -8.44 -11.46 -13.55
C ASP A 100 -8.11 -11.91 -12.12
N HIS A 101 -7.11 -11.28 -11.48
CA HIS A 101 -6.69 -11.57 -10.11
C HIS A 101 -7.52 -10.86 -9.03
N ALA A 102 -8.31 -9.84 -9.38
CA ALA A 102 -9.20 -9.08 -8.50
C ALA A 102 -10.44 -9.88 -7.99
N SER A 103 -10.52 -11.18 -8.30
CA SER A 103 -11.65 -12.09 -8.11
C SER A 103 -12.78 -11.94 -9.13
N ARG A 104 -13.67 -12.95 -9.27
CA ARG A 104 -14.52 -13.14 -10.47
C ARG A 104 -16.02 -12.84 -10.28
N THR A 105 -16.47 -12.48 -9.08
CA THR A 105 -17.86 -12.07 -8.89
C THR A 105 -18.01 -10.55 -8.97
N PRO A 106 -19.16 -10.03 -9.43
CA PRO A 106 -19.42 -8.58 -9.42
C PRO A 106 -19.21 -7.92 -8.05
N ALA A 107 -19.57 -8.61 -6.96
CA ALA A 107 -19.40 -8.09 -5.61
C ALA A 107 -17.92 -7.95 -5.23
N GLU A 108 -17.09 -8.94 -5.58
CA GLU A 108 -15.66 -8.89 -5.29
C GLU A 108 -14.95 -7.88 -6.19
N ASN A 109 -15.34 -7.78 -7.46
CA ASN A 109 -14.84 -6.73 -8.36
C ASN A 109 -15.09 -5.33 -7.79
N ALA A 110 -16.29 -5.09 -7.24
CA ALA A 110 -16.60 -3.85 -6.57
C ALA A 110 -15.74 -3.64 -5.30
N ALA A 111 -15.61 -4.66 -4.45
CA ALA A 111 -14.80 -4.58 -3.23
C ALA A 111 -13.31 -4.33 -3.53
N TRP A 112 -12.75 -5.03 -4.52
CA TRP A 112 -11.39 -4.82 -5.00
C TRP A 112 -11.20 -3.42 -5.57
N PHE A 113 -12.10 -2.98 -6.46
CA PHE A 113 -11.98 -1.68 -7.12
C PHE A 113 -12.05 -0.52 -6.11
N TYR A 114 -12.98 -0.59 -5.17
CA TYR A 114 -13.20 0.46 -4.17
C TYR A 114 -12.36 0.28 -2.90
N SER A 115 -11.54 -0.76 -2.80
CA SER A 115 -10.58 -0.92 -1.72
C SER A 115 -9.71 0.34 -1.57
N PRO A 116 -9.60 0.91 -0.35
CA PRO A 116 -8.78 2.10 -0.11
C PRO A 116 -7.29 1.90 -0.41
N ALA A 117 -6.80 0.66 -0.37
CA ALA A 117 -5.42 0.33 -0.71
C ALA A 117 -5.16 0.18 -2.22
N ASN A 118 -6.22 0.17 -3.04
CA ASN A 118 -6.08 -0.09 -4.47
C ASN A 118 -5.78 1.20 -5.27
N PHE A 119 -4.57 1.30 -5.80
CA PHE A 119 -4.07 2.40 -6.62
C PHE A 119 -4.06 2.08 -8.13
N TRP A 120 -4.76 1.04 -8.59
CA TRP A 120 -4.77 0.58 -9.99
C TRP A 120 -4.86 1.69 -11.04
N GLN A 121 -5.74 2.68 -10.87
CA GLN A 121 -5.94 3.77 -11.84
C GLN A 121 -4.76 4.76 -11.94
N LEU A 122 -3.81 4.71 -11.01
CA LEU A 122 -2.56 5.46 -11.08
C LEU A 122 -1.48 4.72 -11.89
N PHE A 123 -1.61 3.39 -12.06
CA PHE A 123 -0.69 2.55 -12.83
C PHE A 123 -1.23 2.18 -14.22
N GLU A 124 -2.53 2.02 -14.33
CA GLU A 124 -3.23 1.49 -15.50
C GLU A 124 -4.30 2.45 -16.00
N CYS A 125 -4.48 2.45 -17.32
CA CYS A 125 -5.49 3.26 -17.97
C CYS A 125 -6.82 2.50 -18.03
N PRO A 126 -7.90 2.98 -17.36
CA PRO A 126 -9.19 2.31 -17.42
C PRO A 126 -9.91 2.59 -18.75
N ILE A 127 -10.67 1.60 -19.26
CA ILE A 127 -11.60 1.83 -20.37
C ILE A 127 -12.89 2.41 -19.82
N ILE A 128 -13.27 3.59 -20.34
CA ILE A 128 -14.51 4.27 -19.96
C ILE A 128 -15.60 3.98 -20.99
N THR A 129 -16.73 3.47 -20.53
CA THR A 129 -17.94 3.21 -21.31
C THR A 129 -19.12 4.02 -20.76
N ASN A 130 -20.15 4.18 -21.58
CA ASN A 130 -21.40 4.77 -21.13
C ASN A 130 -22.26 3.73 -20.41
N PRO A 131 -22.85 4.06 -19.25
CA PRO A 131 -23.78 3.17 -18.56
C PRO A 131 -25.00 2.84 -19.44
N LEU A 132 -25.41 1.57 -19.42
CA LEU A 132 -26.61 1.06 -20.10
C LEU A 132 -27.62 0.54 -19.04
N PRO A 133 -28.95 0.74 -19.22
CA PRO A 133 -29.61 1.48 -20.30
C PRO A 133 -29.74 3.00 -20.00
N PRO A 134 -29.90 3.86 -21.03
CA PRO A 134 -30.25 5.27 -20.84
C PRO A 134 -31.55 5.44 -20.03
N PRO A 135 -31.74 6.52 -19.25
CA PRO A 135 -31.12 7.84 -19.35
C PRO A 135 -30.04 8.12 -18.27
N ALA A 136 -28.99 7.31 -18.20
CA ALA A 136 -27.84 7.60 -17.35
C ALA A 136 -26.92 8.69 -17.96
N PRO A 137 -26.14 9.42 -17.14
CA PRO A 137 -25.16 10.39 -17.63
C PRO A 137 -24.20 9.75 -18.64
N GLN A 138 -24.05 10.36 -19.81
CA GLN A 138 -23.05 9.93 -20.77
C GLN A 138 -21.69 10.48 -20.37
N TRP A 139 -20.74 9.58 -20.14
CA TRP A 139 -19.38 9.91 -19.81
C TRP A 139 -18.58 10.24 -21.08
N PRO A 140 -17.66 11.21 -21.02
CA PRO A 140 -16.73 11.43 -22.12
C PRO A 140 -15.77 10.23 -22.19
N VAL A 141 -16.05 9.26 -23.07
CA VAL A 141 -15.30 8.00 -23.20
C VAL A 141 -13.81 8.21 -23.56
N TRP A 142 -13.47 9.38 -24.10
CA TRP A 142 -12.10 9.80 -24.38
C TRP A 142 -11.30 10.18 -23.11
N LEU A 143 -11.91 10.22 -21.92
CA LEU A 143 -11.17 10.50 -20.68
C LEU A 143 -10.29 9.34 -20.21
N GLY A 144 -10.62 8.09 -20.57
CA GLY A 144 -9.78 6.91 -20.37
C GLY A 144 -9.44 6.25 -21.70
N CYS A 145 -8.98 5.00 -21.68
CA CYS A 145 -8.46 4.35 -22.88
C CYS A 145 -9.58 3.77 -23.77
N THR A 146 -9.36 3.82 -25.08
CA THR A 146 -10.29 3.28 -26.09
C THR A 146 -9.83 1.90 -26.57
N GLY A 147 -9.69 0.93 -25.64
CA GLY A 147 -9.40 -0.48 -25.98
C GLY A 147 -8.17 -0.78 -26.85
N SER A 148 -7.31 0.21 -27.11
CA SER A 148 -6.17 0.15 -28.04
C SER A 148 -4.86 0.65 -27.41
N GLU A 149 -4.78 0.73 -26.08
CA GLU A 149 -3.60 1.19 -25.31
C GLU A 149 -3.08 2.60 -25.66
N GLU A 150 -3.71 3.30 -26.62
CA GLU A 150 -3.33 4.66 -27.01
C GLU A 150 -3.76 5.64 -25.92
N GLN A 151 -2.80 6.42 -25.41
CA GLN A 151 -3.03 7.45 -24.41
C GLN A 151 -4.14 8.37 -24.89
N SER A 152 -5.19 8.54 -24.09
CA SER A 152 -6.38 9.30 -24.47
C SER A 152 -6.26 10.81 -24.21
N TRP A 153 -5.03 11.31 -24.12
CA TRP A 153 -4.73 12.70 -23.85
C TRP A 153 -5.09 13.60 -25.04
N ASP A 154 -6.03 14.51 -24.82
CA ASP A 154 -6.35 15.56 -25.75
C ASP A 154 -5.58 16.85 -25.40
N ALA A 155 -4.50 17.11 -26.15
CA ALA A 155 -3.67 18.29 -25.97
C ALA A 155 -4.42 19.62 -26.21
N SER A 156 -5.49 19.62 -27.01
CA SER A 156 -6.27 20.83 -27.28
C SER A 156 -7.16 21.21 -26.10
N ARG A 157 -7.67 20.22 -25.38
CA ARG A 157 -8.50 20.40 -24.18
C ARG A 157 -7.67 20.43 -22.90
N GLY A 158 -6.42 19.94 -22.96
CA GLY A 158 -5.59 19.71 -21.79
C GLY A 158 -6.23 18.69 -20.85
N ARG A 159 -6.91 17.67 -21.41
CA ARG A 159 -7.69 16.70 -20.65
C ARG A 159 -7.54 15.29 -21.19
N GLY A 160 -7.67 14.30 -20.32
CA GLY A 160 -7.61 12.88 -20.64
C GLY A 160 -6.64 12.14 -19.74
N TRP A 161 -6.60 10.81 -19.84
CA TRP A 161 -5.64 10.03 -19.07
C TRP A 161 -4.24 10.20 -19.68
N ARG A 162 -3.28 10.62 -18.85
CA ARG A 162 -1.89 10.90 -19.24
C ARG A 162 -0.88 10.09 -18.43
N GLY A 163 -1.34 9.01 -17.79
CA GLY A 163 -0.51 8.16 -16.95
C GLY A 163 0.47 7.27 -17.74
N PRO A 164 1.11 6.32 -17.06
CA PRO A 164 0.96 6.02 -15.63
C PRO A 164 1.46 7.18 -14.76
N TYR A 165 0.73 7.48 -13.68
CA TYR A 165 1.05 8.57 -12.75
C TYR A 165 2.01 8.12 -11.65
N LEU A 166 2.07 6.81 -11.39
CA LEU A 166 3.05 6.16 -10.52
C LEU A 166 3.87 5.14 -11.30
N ARG A 167 5.07 4.84 -10.81
CA ARG A 167 5.96 3.90 -11.47
C ARG A 167 5.57 2.47 -11.13
N ARG A 168 5.55 1.59 -12.14
CA ARG A 168 5.15 0.18 -11.98
C ARG A 168 6.10 -0.68 -11.14
N ASP A 169 7.26 -0.17 -10.75
CA ASP A 169 8.17 -0.85 -9.83
C ASP A 169 7.75 -0.70 -8.36
N SER A 170 6.90 0.27 -8.02
CA SER A 170 6.39 0.45 -6.65
C SER A 170 5.11 -0.32 -6.34
N GLN A 171 4.48 -0.97 -7.34
CA GLN A 171 3.25 -1.74 -7.13
C GLN A 171 3.54 -3.15 -6.62
N SER A 172 2.80 -3.53 -5.59
CA SER A 172 2.70 -4.91 -5.10
C SER A 172 1.22 -5.24 -4.85
N LEU A 173 0.92 -6.53 -4.73
CA LEU A 173 -0.43 -7.02 -4.48
C LEU A 173 -0.59 -7.28 -2.99
N VAL A 174 -1.62 -6.70 -2.36
CA VAL A 174 -1.92 -6.88 -0.93
C VAL A 174 -3.29 -7.48 -0.74
N ASP A 175 -3.39 -8.44 0.18
CA ASP A 175 -4.66 -9.00 0.64
C ASP A 175 -5.16 -8.19 1.86
N LEU A 176 -6.41 -7.75 1.86
CA LEU A 176 -7.01 -7.00 2.97
C LEU A 176 -8.49 -7.31 3.15
N SER A 177 -9.10 -6.77 4.20
CA SER A 177 -10.52 -6.88 4.49
C SER A 177 -11.36 -5.86 3.72
N ASP A 178 -12.53 -6.31 3.23
CA ASP A 178 -13.56 -5.44 2.67
C ASP A 178 -14.32 -4.62 3.74
N ASP A 179 -14.02 -4.82 5.03
CA ASP A 179 -14.55 -4.02 6.13
C ASP A 179 -14.08 -2.57 6.05
N LEU A 180 -12.84 -2.32 5.62
CA LEU A 180 -12.31 -0.98 5.45
C LEU A 180 -12.99 -0.25 4.28
N LYS A 181 -13.79 0.76 4.59
CA LYS A 181 -14.58 1.52 3.63
C LYS A 181 -13.82 2.72 3.07
N THR A 182 -14.31 3.29 1.96
CA THR A 182 -13.70 4.45 1.27
C THR A 182 -13.65 5.73 2.09
N ASN A 183 -14.35 5.81 3.22
CA ASN A 183 -14.32 6.93 4.15
C ASN A 183 -13.41 6.70 5.37
N GLY A 184 -12.67 5.58 5.38
CA GLY A 184 -11.79 5.18 6.48
C GLY A 184 -12.48 4.48 7.64
N ILE A 185 -13.80 4.29 7.63
CA ILE A 185 -14.49 3.50 8.66
C ILE A 185 -14.22 2.00 8.43
N GLY A 186 -14.02 1.25 9.52
CA GLY A 186 -13.74 -0.19 9.50
C GLY A 186 -12.25 -0.49 9.69
N SER A 187 -11.85 -1.73 9.42
CA SER A 187 -10.48 -2.23 9.60
C SER A 187 -9.96 -2.98 8.37
N PRO A 188 -8.68 -2.82 7.99
CA PRO A 188 -8.07 -3.59 6.91
C PRO A 188 -7.81 -5.06 7.27
N ILE A 189 -7.91 -5.44 8.56
CA ILE A 189 -7.57 -6.78 9.07
C ILE A 189 -8.73 -7.52 9.78
N GLU A 190 -9.88 -6.86 9.94
CA GLU A 190 -11.13 -7.34 10.57
C GLU A 190 -11.11 -7.81 12.04
N ASP A 191 -12.19 -7.51 12.78
CA ASP A 191 -12.51 -8.03 14.13
C ASP A 191 -14.00 -8.45 14.30
N GLY A 192 -14.77 -8.54 13.19
CA GLY A 192 -16.24 -8.63 13.22
C GLY A 192 -16.91 -9.91 12.69
N GLY A 193 -16.15 -10.85 12.11
CA GLY A 193 -16.62 -12.15 11.64
C GLY A 193 -17.57 -12.15 10.41
N THR A 194 -17.69 -11.05 9.68
CA THR A 194 -18.60 -10.93 8.50
C THR A 194 -17.96 -10.34 7.25
N ALA A 195 -16.77 -9.76 7.36
CA ALA A 195 -16.06 -9.19 6.22
C ALA A 195 -15.50 -10.29 5.31
N LYS A 196 -15.09 -9.87 4.12
CA LYS A 196 -14.60 -10.73 3.05
C LYS A 196 -13.24 -10.28 2.55
N LEU A 197 -12.55 -11.22 1.90
CA LEU A 197 -11.22 -11.00 1.33
C LEU A 197 -11.32 -10.11 0.11
N VAL A 198 -10.65 -8.96 0.19
CA VAL A 198 -10.15 -8.27 -0.98
C VAL A 198 -8.77 -8.83 -1.27
N ALA A 199 -8.70 -9.75 -2.23
CA ALA A 199 -7.44 -10.36 -2.62
C ALA A 199 -6.71 -9.47 -3.62
N GLU A 200 -5.41 -9.36 -3.48
CA GLU A 200 -4.52 -8.84 -4.52
C GLU A 200 -4.89 -7.42 -4.99
N ALA A 201 -5.26 -6.55 -4.05
CA ALA A 201 -5.38 -5.11 -4.32
C ALA A 201 -4.01 -4.56 -4.75
N ILE A 202 -3.98 -3.71 -5.78
CA ILE A 202 -2.74 -3.12 -6.28
C ILE A 202 -2.36 -1.96 -5.34
N GLY A 203 -1.50 -2.26 -4.37
CA GLY A 203 -1.07 -1.37 -3.31
C GLY A 203 0.38 -0.93 -3.43
N ILE A 204 0.77 -0.06 -2.49
CA ILE A 204 2.13 0.39 -2.25
C ILE A 204 2.39 0.17 -0.76
N ALA A 205 3.47 -0.53 -0.43
CA ALA A 205 3.88 -0.76 0.94
C ALA A 205 4.61 0.47 1.47
N ASP A 206 4.25 0.88 2.69
CA ASP A 206 4.95 1.91 3.45
C ASP A 206 6.29 1.36 3.98
N PRO A 207 7.21 2.20 4.50
CA PRO A 207 8.54 1.74 4.90
C PRO A 207 8.56 1.03 6.27
N PHE A 208 7.40 0.80 6.90
CA PHE A 208 7.28 0.15 8.20
C PHE A 208 7.17 -1.37 8.05
N GLY A 209 8.29 -1.98 7.66
CA GLY A 209 8.43 -3.43 7.44
C GLY A 209 8.21 -4.34 8.66
N ASP A 210 7.69 -3.81 9.76
CA ASP A 210 7.33 -4.54 10.97
C ASP A 210 5.83 -4.91 11.00
N THR A 211 5.08 -4.54 9.96
CA THR A 211 3.69 -4.97 9.79
C THR A 211 3.63 -6.46 9.51
N ASP A 212 3.26 -7.22 10.54
CA ASP A 212 3.06 -8.66 10.45
C ASP A 212 1.77 -8.94 9.68
N PRO A 213 1.79 -9.84 8.69
CA PRO A 213 0.56 -10.34 8.12
C PRO A 213 -0.33 -10.88 9.25
N VAL A 214 -1.65 -10.72 9.11
CA VAL A 214 -2.63 -11.13 10.11
C VAL A 214 -3.43 -12.28 9.54
N LYS A 215 -3.47 -13.41 10.24
CA LYS A 215 -4.24 -14.56 9.78
C LYS A 215 -5.74 -14.21 9.66
N ALA A 216 -6.29 -14.26 8.46
CA ALA A 216 -7.72 -14.03 8.26
C ALA A 216 -8.57 -15.08 8.98
N ASP A 217 -9.80 -14.70 9.37
CA ASP A 217 -10.78 -15.61 9.95
C ASP A 217 -10.98 -16.85 9.03
N PRO A 218 -11.09 -18.07 9.57
CA PRO A 218 -11.38 -19.27 8.76
C PRO A 218 -12.65 -19.17 7.90
N ASN A 219 -13.65 -18.40 8.35
CA ASN A 219 -14.96 -18.18 7.70
C ASN A 219 -14.93 -17.08 6.65
N PHE A 220 -13.83 -16.34 6.54
CA PHE A 220 -13.55 -15.42 5.45
C PHE A 220 -13.57 -16.20 4.14
N ASP A 221 -14.43 -15.78 3.21
CA ASP A 221 -15.03 -16.63 2.16
C ASP A 221 -14.01 -17.28 1.20
N VAL A 222 -14.48 -18.36 0.58
CA VAL A 222 -13.77 -19.57 0.19
C VAL A 222 -13.59 -19.64 -1.33
N PHE A 223 -12.34 -19.62 -1.83
CA PHE A 223 -12.02 -20.08 -3.19
C PHE A 223 -11.28 -21.42 -3.20
N HIS A 224 -11.91 -22.42 -2.58
CA HIS A 224 -11.48 -23.82 -2.47
C HIS A 224 -10.59 -24.13 -1.26
N LYS A 225 -11.05 -25.04 -0.40
CA LYS A 225 -10.15 -25.96 0.30
C LYS A 225 -9.66 -26.93 -0.77
N PHE A 226 -8.37 -27.25 -0.83
CA PHE A 226 -8.00 -28.47 -1.51
C PHE A 226 -8.58 -29.66 -0.75
N ASP A 227 -9.07 -30.66 -1.48
CA ASP A 227 -9.50 -31.95 -0.91
C ASP A 227 -8.36 -32.70 -0.19
N ASP A 228 -7.11 -32.23 -0.31
CA ASP A 228 -5.92 -32.79 0.36
C ASP A 228 -5.68 -32.24 1.79
N GLY A 229 -6.51 -31.30 2.25
CA GLY A 229 -6.42 -30.72 3.60
C GLY A 229 -5.28 -29.72 3.80
N SER A 230 -4.53 -29.35 2.75
CA SER A 230 -3.55 -28.27 2.84
C SER A 230 -4.26 -26.90 2.87
N LYS A 231 -3.99 -26.11 3.91
CA LYS A 231 -4.49 -24.75 4.08
C LYS A 231 -3.63 -23.81 3.25
N TYR A 232 -4.22 -22.94 2.43
CA TYR A 232 -3.46 -21.81 1.88
C TYR A 232 -3.28 -20.72 2.93
N ASP A 233 -2.16 -20.00 2.81
CA ASP A 233 -1.93 -18.74 3.50
C ASP A 233 -2.88 -17.67 2.95
N ARG A 234 -3.86 -17.28 3.76
CA ARG A 234 -4.79 -16.16 3.53
C ARG A 234 -4.57 -15.15 4.64
N TRP A 235 -3.37 -14.61 4.72
CA TRP A 235 -3.05 -13.60 5.71
C TRP A 235 -3.35 -12.24 5.10
N LEU A 236 -4.04 -11.41 5.87
CA LEU A 236 -4.27 -10.01 5.56
C LEU A 236 -2.95 -9.27 5.74
N LEU A 237 -2.76 -8.22 4.96
CA LEU A 237 -1.49 -7.51 4.82
C LEU A 237 -0.34 -8.39 4.30
N ASP A 238 -0.67 -9.54 3.68
CA ASP A 238 0.29 -10.34 2.94
C ASP A 238 0.54 -9.74 1.55
N TRP A 239 1.82 -9.62 1.18
CA TRP A 239 2.25 -8.96 -0.04
C TRP A 239 2.80 -9.95 -1.07
N ARG A 240 2.46 -9.73 -2.34
CA ARG A 240 2.93 -10.52 -3.49
C ARG A 240 3.47 -9.62 -4.60
N SER A 241 4.47 -10.13 -5.32
CA SER A 241 5.05 -9.43 -6.47
C SER A 241 4.10 -9.40 -7.67
N THR A 242 4.06 -8.26 -8.38
CA THR A 242 3.36 -8.11 -9.66
C THR A 242 4.12 -8.73 -10.85
N HIS A 243 5.43 -8.99 -10.74
CA HIS A 243 6.30 -9.32 -11.88
C HIS A 243 6.33 -10.82 -12.25
N ASN A 244 5.88 -11.70 -11.36
CA ASN A 244 5.88 -13.16 -11.55
C ASN A 244 4.65 -13.81 -10.91
N ALA A 245 3.54 -13.06 -10.82
CA ALA A 245 2.28 -13.63 -10.37
C ALA A 245 1.82 -14.63 -11.43
N TYR A 246 2.02 -15.93 -11.18
CA TYR A 246 1.14 -16.92 -11.78
C TYR A 246 -0.30 -16.51 -11.45
N PRO A 247 -1.27 -16.68 -12.36
CA PRO A 247 -2.67 -16.55 -11.99
C PRO A 247 -2.88 -17.31 -10.68
N ARG A 248 -3.55 -16.70 -9.69
CA ARG A 248 -3.71 -17.26 -8.33
C ARG A 248 -4.08 -18.74 -8.37
N GLU A 249 -4.97 -19.13 -9.28
CA GLU A 249 -5.38 -20.52 -9.56
C GLU A 249 -4.23 -21.46 -9.96
N VAL A 250 -3.23 -21.00 -10.72
CA VAL A 250 -2.06 -21.78 -11.15
C VAL A 250 -1.02 -21.91 -10.04
N ALA A 251 -0.77 -20.85 -9.26
CA ALA A 251 0.11 -20.89 -8.10
C ALA A 251 -0.42 -21.89 -7.06
N ILE A 252 -1.72 -21.78 -6.80
CA ILE A 252 -2.52 -22.71 -6.01
C ILE A 252 -2.31 -24.15 -6.53
N ASN A 253 -2.73 -24.45 -7.77
CA ASN A 253 -2.77 -25.83 -8.29
C ASN A 253 -1.41 -26.51 -8.42
N LYS A 254 -0.33 -25.75 -8.59
CA LYS A 254 1.02 -26.31 -8.70
C LYS A 254 1.80 -26.33 -7.37
N LYS A 255 1.20 -25.87 -6.25
CA LYS A 255 1.92 -25.60 -4.99
C LYS A 255 3.18 -24.76 -5.24
N ILE A 256 3.12 -23.89 -6.24
CA ILE A 256 4.19 -22.94 -6.51
C ILE A 256 3.98 -21.84 -5.50
N ASN A 257 4.94 -21.68 -4.60
CA ASN A 257 5.00 -20.48 -3.78
C ASN A 257 4.92 -19.30 -4.75
N GLY A 258 3.80 -18.57 -4.73
CA GLY A 258 3.83 -17.19 -5.23
C GLY A 258 5.03 -16.51 -4.58
N TYR A 259 5.67 -15.58 -5.26
CA TYR A 259 6.76 -14.83 -4.63
C TYR A 259 6.14 -13.90 -3.58
N TYR A 260 5.85 -14.47 -2.41
CA TYR A 260 5.47 -13.79 -1.20
C TYR A 260 6.62 -12.85 -0.86
N LEU A 261 6.31 -11.56 -0.84
CA LEU A 261 7.26 -10.54 -0.43
C LEU A 261 7.36 -10.51 1.10
N GLY A 262 6.30 -10.95 1.80
CA GLY A 262 6.24 -10.98 3.25
C GLY A 262 6.14 -9.57 3.85
N ARG A 263 6.83 -9.36 4.99
CA ARG A 263 6.84 -8.13 5.78
C ARG A 263 7.61 -7.01 5.07
N ILE A 264 6.96 -6.37 4.10
CA ILE A 264 7.54 -5.22 3.37
C ILE A 264 6.97 -3.87 3.82
N GLY A 265 5.90 -3.87 4.61
CA GLY A 265 5.22 -2.64 5.06
C GLY A 265 3.72 -2.83 5.27
N GLY A 266 3.07 -1.82 5.85
CA GLY A 266 1.63 -1.65 5.77
C GLY A 266 1.23 -1.03 4.43
N PRO A 267 0.01 -1.23 3.93
CA PRO A 267 -0.44 -0.53 2.73
C PRO A 267 -0.75 0.94 3.02
N TYR A 268 -0.40 1.82 2.07
CA TYR A 268 -1.01 3.15 2.04
C TYR A 268 -2.50 3.05 1.69
N PHE A 269 -3.32 3.86 2.33
CA PHE A 269 -4.75 3.97 2.04
C PHE A 269 -5.11 5.36 1.54
N VAL A 270 -6.01 5.43 0.56
CA VAL A 270 -6.63 6.67 0.14
C VAL A 270 -8.12 6.67 0.48
N PHE A 271 -8.55 7.68 1.22
CA PHE A 271 -9.93 7.85 1.66
C PHE A 271 -10.52 9.16 1.14
N ASP A 272 -11.85 9.23 1.19
CA ASP A 272 -12.62 10.47 1.01
C ASP A 272 -12.38 11.16 -0.34
N LEU A 273 -12.05 10.37 -1.38
CA LEU A 273 -11.93 10.86 -2.76
C LEU A 273 -13.28 11.29 -3.34
N ALA A 274 -14.38 10.73 -2.83
CA ALA A 274 -15.72 11.11 -3.24
C ALA A 274 -16.06 12.50 -2.71
N GLU A 275 -16.61 13.35 -3.59
CA GLU A 275 -17.16 14.64 -3.18
C GLU A 275 -18.46 14.40 -2.39
N THR A 276 -18.35 14.11 -1.10
CA THR A 276 -19.47 14.00 -0.15
C THR A 276 -19.69 15.33 0.58
N PRO A 277 -20.89 15.58 1.16
CA PRO A 277 -21.25 16.90 1.62
C PRO A 277 -20.35 17.36 2.77
N ALA A 278 -19.88 18.61 2.66
CA ALA A 278 -19.21 19.45 3.66
C ALA A 278 -18.50 18.72 4.82
N GLY A 279 -17.20 18.50 4.69
CA GLY A 279 -16.30 18.28 5.83
C GLY A 279 -15.21 17.24 5.63
N LEU A 280 -15.41 16.26 4.74
CA LEU A 280 -14.39 15.25 4.45
C LEU A 280 -13.46 15.74 3.34
N ARG A 281 -12.17 15.77 3.64
CA ARG A 281 -11.09 16.11 2.70
C ARG A 281 -10.45 14.80 2.24
N PRO A 282 -10.17 14.63 0.94
CA PRO A 282 -9.46 13.45 0.47
C PRO A 282 -8.12 13.34 1.19
N ARG A 283 -7.75 12.13 1.59
CA ARG A 283 -6.58 11.93 2.46
C ARG A 283 -5.88 10.62 2.15
N LEU A 284 -4.58 10.64 2.38
CA LEU A 284 -3.70 9.49 2.32
C LEU A 284 -3.29 9.13 3.75
N VAL A 285 -3.28 7.85 4.08
CA VAL A 285 -2.96 7.34 5.41
C VAL A 285 -1.94 6.20 5.32
N SER A 286 -0.94 6.23 6.20
CA SER A 286 -0.03 5.12 6.51
C SER A 286 -0.42 4.55 7.87
N MET A 287 -0.26 3.23 8.07
CA MET A 287 -0.55 2.56 9.35
C MET A 287 0.53 2.74 10.42
N GLY A 288 1.51 3.61 10.16
CA GLY A 288 2.60 3.88 11.10
C GLY A 288 3.50 2.68 11.38
N GLN A 289 4.29 2.82 12.42
CA GLN A 289 5.28 1.87 12.89
C GLN A 289 4.67 0.63 13.58
N ASN A 290 3.52 0.76 14.22
CA ASN A 290 2.82 -0.30 14.92
C ASN A 290 2.09 -1.25 13.94
N GLY A 291 1.99 -0.87 12.67
CA GLY A 291 1.35 -1.67 11.62
C GLY A 291 -0.14 -1.90 11.88
N ARG A 292 -0.83 -0.95 12.52
CA ARG A 292 -2.26 -1.01 12.85
C ARG A 292 -2.95 0.28 12.45
N TYR A 293 -4.04 0.14 11.71
CA TYR A 293 -4.85 1.28 11.32
C TYR A 293 -5.70 1.76 12.51
N GLY A 294 -5.46 2.99 12.98
CA GLY A 294 -6.11 3.62 14.13
C GLY A 294 -7.48 4.26 13.82
N GLY A 295 -7.97 4.13 12.60
CA GLY A 295 -9.30 4.61 12.21
C GLY A 295 -9.37 6.10 11.91
N VAL A 296 -10.59 6.62 11.83
CA VAL A 296 -10.87 8.01 11.46
C VAL A 296 -10.95 8.89 12.69
N ASN A 297 -10.20 9.99 12.69
CA ASN A 297 -10.38 11.05 13.69
C ASN A 297 -11.76 11.72 13.52
N GLY A 298 -12.55 11.72 14.59
CA GLY A 298 -13.91 12.25 14.60
C GLY A 298 -14.03 13.77 14.62
N VAL A 299 -12.93 14.50 14.87
CA VAL A 299 -12.89 15.97 14.92
C VAL A 299 -12.29 16.54 13.64
N ASP A 300 -11.07 16.15 13.30
CA ASP A 300 -10.43 16.50 12.02
C ASP A 300 -9.91 15.23 11.33
N PRO A 301 -10.57 14.77 10.24
CA PRO A 301 -10.12 13.63 9.44
C PRO A 301 -8.67 13.72 8.92
N CYS A 302 -8.06 14.91 8.94
CA CYS A 302 -6.66 15.14 8.54
C CYS A 302 -5.65 14.93 9.67
N GLU A 303 -6.12 14.71 10.89
CA GLU A 303 -5.28 14.30 12.00
C GLU A 303 -5.30 12.78 12.14
N ARG A 304 -4.28 12.24 12.82
CA ARG A 304 -4.22 10.82 13.18
C ARG A 304 -5.50 10.38 13.90
N GLY A 305 -5.88 9.11 13.70
CA GLY A 305 -6.98 8.49 14.41
C GLY A 305 -6.90 8.79 15.91
N ASN A 306 -8.07 9.01 16.52
CA ASN A 306 -8.20 9.22 17.96
C ASN A 306 -9.37 8.35 18.40
N SER A 307 -9.31 7.04 18.09
CA SER A 307 -10.42 6.11 18.31
C SER A 307 -10.95 6.27 19.72
N GLY A 308 -12.08 6.98 19.83
CA GLY A 308 -12.77 7.24 21.07
C GLY A 308 -13.46 5.96 21.50
N ASP A 309 -12.72 5.13 22.23
CA ASP A 309 -13.14 4.12 23.20
C ASP A 309 -12.10 2.99 23.17
N GLU A 310 -11.06 3.08 24.01
CA GLU A 310 -10.58 2.01 24.91
C GLU A 310 -9.65 2.59 25.98
N GLY A 311 -10.20 3.47 26.83
CA GLY A 311 -9.54 3.88 28.07
C GLY A 311 -8.31 4.77 27.89
N ASN A 312 -7.86 5.35 29.00
CA ASN A 312 -6.55 5.97 29.08
C ASN A 312 -5.49 4.86 29.01
N ASP A 313 -5.29 4.20 27.87
CA ASP A 313 -4.07 3.45 27.64
C ASP A 313 -3.01 4.42 27.11
N PRO A 314 -2.05 4.85 27.95
CA PRO A 314 -0.95 5.69 27.51
C PRO A 314 -0.02 4.97 26.50
N ASP A 315 -0.21 3.67 26.26
CA ASP A 315 0.57 2.86 25.31
C ASP A 315 -0.14 2.65 23.94
N ASP A 316 -1.38 3.14 23.74
CA ASP A 316 -2.03 3.19 22.41
C ASP A 316 -1.57 4.44 21.65
N ASP A 317 -0.29 4.46 21.28
CA ASP A 317 0.28 5.55 20.50
C ASP A 317 -0.19 5.41 19.05
N HIS A 318 -1.24 6.16 18.70
CA HIS A 318 -1.66 6.31 17.32
C HIS A 318 -0.52 6.94 16.52
N ASP A 319 0.17 6.13 15.72
CA ASP A 319 1.30 6.51 14.89
C ASP A 319 0.96 6.57 13.40
N ASP A 320 -0.34 6.45 13.09
CA ASP A 320 -0.89 6.70 11.77
C ASP A 320 -0.40 8.05 11.23
N ILE A 321 0.12 8.02 10.01
CA ILE A 321 0.55 9.22 9.32
C ILE A 321 -0.57 9.61 8.36
N VAL A 322 -1.15 10.80 8.56
CA VAL A 322 -2.22 11.32 7.72
C VAL A 322 -1.72 12.50 6.89
N LEU A 323 -2.04 12.49 5.59
CA LEU A 323 -1.80 13.59 4.66
C LEU A 323 -3.08 13.93 3.91
N CYS A 324 -3.62 15.12 4.16
CA CYS A 324 -4.76 15.61 3.39
C CYS A 324 -4.35 16.18 2.03
N LEU A 325 -5.16 15.86 1.03
CA LEU A 325 -5.03 16.26 -0.36
C LEU A 325 -5.85 17.54 -0.57
N GLU A 326 -5.31 18.64 -0.07
CA GLU A 326 -5.75 19.99 -0.45
C GLU A 326 -5.29 20.35 -1.87
#